data_AF-A0A0E2CY45-F1
#
_entry.id   AF-A0A0E2CY45-F1
#
_cell.length_a   1.000
_cell.length_b   1.000
_cell.length_c   1.000
_cell.angle_alpha   90.00
_cell.angle_beta   90.00
_cell.angle_gamma   90.00
#
_symmetry.space_group_name_H-M   'P 1'
#
loop_
_entity.id
_entity.type
_entity.pdbx_description
1 polymer ?
#
loop_
_entity_poly.entity_id
_entity_poly.type
_entity_poly.pdbx_seq_one_letter_code
_entity_poly.pdbx_strand_id
1 'polypeptide(L)'
;MFKSFYNFYFPIFYFILHIRFSMSRKSIILQDINRIQFQNQFTLSGNSILNSNDRLYFITAIRSDGSWQMNVKGNNSDPNFRNYSRKGNGDFQFMIPICANEISFTGVIEFSGFWINSSLSSH
;
A
#
# COMPACT_ATOMS: atom_id res chain seq x y z
N MET A 1 -23.84 -66.26 -14.61
CA MET A 1 -25.08 -65.67 -14.06
C MET A 1 -24.65 -64.52 -13.15
N PHE A 2 -25.01 -63.29 -13.54
CA PHE A 2 -24.59 -62.02 -12.95
C PHE A 2 -25.00 -61.85 -11.47
N LYS A 3 -24.14 -61.23 -10.65
CA LYS A 3 -24.44 -60.31 -9.54
C LYS A 3 -23.11 -59.88 -8.89
N SER A 4 -22.55 -58.74 -9.25
CA SER A 4 -22.84 -57.37 -8.74
C SER A 4 -21.80 -56.97 -7.69
N PHE A 5 -20.73 -56.31 -8.16
CA PHE A 5 -19.77 -55.57 -7.33
C PHE A 5 -20.46 -54.33 -6.75
N TYR A 6 -20.65 -54.26 -5.44
CA TYR A 6 -20.94 -53.00 -4.76
C TYR A 6 -19.64 -52.42 -4.23
N ASN A 7 -19.11 -51.45 -4.99
CA ASN A 7 -18.10 -50.50 -4.54
C ASN A 7 -18.71 -49.62 -3.44
N PHE A 8 -18.26 -49.77 -2.20
CA PHE A 8 -18.47 -48.77 -1.15
C PHE A 8 -17.50 -47.61 -1.38
N TYR A 9 -17.92 -46.64 -2.18
CA TYR A 9 -17.36 -45.29 -2.15
C TYR A 9 -17.76 -44.63 -0.83
N PHE A 10 -16.82 -44.50 0.11
CA PHE A 10 -16.93 -43.56 1.22
C PHE A 10 -16.51 -42.17 0.70
N PRO A 11 -17.41 -41.19 0.54
CA PRO A 11 -16.96 -39.82 0.36
C PRO A 11 -16.46 -39.30 1.70
N ILE A 12 -15.14 -39.15 1.82
CA ILE A 12 -14.51 -38.34 2.86
C ILE A 12 -15.00 -36.91 2.62
N PHE A 13 -15.98 -36.48 3.43
CA PHE A 13 -16.40 -35.09 3.50
C PHE A 13 -15.20 -34.26 3.98
N TYR A 14 -14.52 -33.59 3.04
CA TYR A 14 -13.60 -32.51 3.35
C TYR A 14 -14.42 -31.36 3.91
N PHE A 15 -14.51 -31.30 5.24
CA PHE A 15 -15.00 -30.12 5.94
C PHE A 15 -13.90 -29.05 5.83
N ILE A 16 -13.94 -28.24 4.77
CA ILE A 16 -13.10 -27.05 4.65
C ILE A 16 -13.66 -26.04 5.65
N LEU A 17 -13.06 -26.02 6.84
CA LEU A 17 -13.26 -24.95 7.81
C LEU A 17 -12.79 -23.64 7.16
N HIS A 18 -13.73 -22.84 6.66
CA HIS A 18 -13.49 -21.44 6.34
C HIS A 18 -13.25 -20.71 7.65
N ILE A 19 -12.02 -20.76 8.16
CA ILE A 19 -11.54 -19.80 9.15
C ILE A 19 -11.53 -18.46 8.43
N ARG A 20 -12.63 -17.69 8.56
CA ARG A 20 -12.56 -16.26 8.32
C ARG A 20 -11.63 -15.71 9.39
N PHE A 21 -10.39 -15.42 9.02
CA PHE A 21 -9.54 -14.53 9.80
C PHE A 21 -10.30 -13.21 9.93
N SER A 22 -10.97 -13.01 11.07
CA SER A 22 -11.36 -11.66 11.47
C SER A 22 -10.06 -10.91 11.66
N MET A 23 -9.72 -10.03 10.72
CA MET A 23 -8.62 -9.09 10.90
C MET A 23 -9.00 -8.20 12.07
N SER A 24 -8.52 -8.57 13.27
CA SER A 24 -8.55 -7.70 14.44
C SER A 24 -7.87 -6.40 14.03
N ARG A 25 -8.64 -5.33 13.86
CA ARG A 25 -8.14 -4.00 13.56
C ARG A 25 -7.28 -3.57 14.73
N LYS A 26 -5.95 -3.71 14.61
CA LYS A 26 -5.01 -3.21 15.59
C LYS A 26 -4.97 -1.69 15.46
N SER A 27 -5.25 -0.99 16.55
CA SER A 27 -4.99 0.44 16.63
C SER A 27 -3.48 0.67 16.47
N ILE A 28 -3.09 1.44 15.46
CA ILE A 28 -1.69 1.85 15.29
C ILE A 28 -1.37 2.86 16.38
N ILE A 29 -0.46 2.54 17.30
CA ILE A 29 0.09 3.53 18.23
C ILE A 29 1.29 4.25 17.59
N LEU A 30 1.63 5.44 18.06
CA LEU A 30 2.74 6.25 17.50
C LEU A 30 4.08 5.47 17.42
N GLN A 31 4.29 4.55 18.37
CA GLN A 31 5.46 3.66 18.38
C GLN A 31 5.47 2.65 17.22
N ASP A 32 4.30 2.22 16.75
CA ASP A 32 4.18 1.32 15.59
C ASP A 32 4.53 2.07 14.30
N ILE A 33 4.10 3.33 14.14
CA ILE A 33 4.50 4.19 13.02
C ILE A 33 6.03 4.32 12.97
N ASN A 34 6.64 4.55 14.14
CA ASN A 34 8.09 4.66 14.26
C ASN A 34 8.83 3.34 13.98
N ARG A 35 8.19 2.18 14.03
CA ARG A 35 8.79 0.90 13.62
C ARG A 35 8.54 0.59 12.14
N ILE A 36 7.34 0.89 11.64
CA ILE A 36 6.94 0.58 10.26
C ILE A 36 7.78 1.38 9.26
N GLN A 37 8.20 2.61 9.61
CA GLN A 37 9.13 3.39 8.79
C GLN A 37 10.46 2.68 8.49
N PHE A 38 10.85 1.65 9.27
CA PHE A 38 12.07 0.88 9.06
C PHE A 38 11.85 -0.47 8.36
N GLN A 39 10.60 -0.94 8.23
CA GLN A 39 10.31 -2.28 7.69
C GLN A 39 9.83 -2.26 6.25
N ASN A 40 9.13 -1.20 5.84
CA ASN A 40 8.47 -1.13 4.53
C ASN A 40 9.05 -0.03 3.64
N GLN A 41 10.34 0.25 3.79
CA GLN A 41 11.03 1.23 2.97
C GLN A 41 11.15 0.78 1.52
N PHE A 42 11.11 1.74 0.61
CA PHE A 42 11.36 1.52 -0.80
C PHE A 42 12.12 2.70 -1.40
N THR A 43 12.84 2.40 -2.47
CA THR A 43 13.34 3.36 -3.44
C THR A 43 12.95 2.84 -4.81
N LEU A 44 12.20 3.63 -5.56
CA LEU A 44 11.61 3.23 -6.84
C LEU A 44 11.93 4.27 -7.91
N SER A 45 11.97 3.82 -9.17
CA SER A 45 12.13 4.72 -10.32
C SER A 45 10.97 5.71 -10.41
N GLY A 46 11.24 6.95 -10.79
CA GLY A 46 10.23 8.01 -10.99
C GLY A 46 9.19 7.72 -12.07
N ASN A 47 9.38 6.68 -12.88
CA ASN A 47 8.36 6.18 -13.81
C ASN A 47 7.33 5.25 -13.13
N SER A 48 7.56 4.84 -11.89
CA SER A 48 6.67 3.96 -11.14
C SER A 48 5.46 4.73 -10.63
N ILE A 49 4.28 4.16 -10.80
CA ILE A 49 3.03 4.67 -10.23
C ILE A 49 2.72 3.83 -9.00
N LEU A 50 2.54 4.47 -7.85
CA LEU A 50 2.03 3.78 -6.67
C LEU A 50 0.52 3.91 -6.66
N ASN A 51 -0.20 2.79 -6.65
CA ASN A 51 -1.66 2.77 -6.71
C ASN A 51 -2.28 1.53 -6.05
N SER A 52 -1.57 0.91 -5.10
CA SER A 52 -2.05 -0.34 -4.50
C SER A 52 -3.18 -0.07 -3.48
N ASN A 53 -4.29 -0.80 -3.62
CA ASN A 53 -5.50 -0.58 -2.81
C ASN A 53 -5.32 -0.93 -1.32
N ASP A 54 -4.36 -1.81 -1.02
CA ASP A 54 -4.04 -2.27 0.33
C ASP A 54 -2.99 -1.41 1.03
N ARG A 55 -2.47 -0.35 0.38
CA ARG A 55 -1.35 0.44 0.90
C ARG A 55 -1.67 1.93 1.02
N LEU A 56 -1.07 2.53 2.03
CA LEU A 56 -0.96 3.98 2.18
C LEU A 56 0.53 4.33 2.20
N TYR A 57 0.93 5.19 1.29
CA TYR A 57 2.33 5.51 1.01
C TYR A 57 2.74 6.82 1.68
N PHE A 58 3.99 6.86 2.13
CA PHE A 58 4.62 8.02 2.75
C PHE A 58 5.92 8.32 2.01
N ILE A 59 5.94 9.40 1.25
CA ILE A 59 7.10 9.81 0.45
C ILE A 59 8.01 10.69 1.29
N THR A 60 9.29 10.33 1.34
CA THR A 60 10.30 11.01 2.17
C THR A 60 11.32 11.76 1.33
N ALA A 61 11.63 11.29 0.13
CA ALA A 61 12.64 11.91 -0.72
C ALA A 61 12.35 11.76 -2.21
N ILE A 62 12.82 12.73 -2.99
CA ILE A 62 12.85 12.74 -4.45
C ILE A 62 14.28 13.01 -4.89
N ARG A 63 14.76 12.26 -5.88
CA ARG A 63 16.01 12.54 -6.59
C ARG A 63 15.70 12.93 -8.04
N SER A 64 16.25 14.06 -8.47
CA SER A 64 16.06 14.60 -9.82
C SER A 64 17.20 15.52 -10.20
N ASP A 65 17.61 15.50 -11.47
CA ASP A 65 18.60 16.42 -12.02
C ASP A 65 17.97 17.78 -12.43
N GLY A 66 16.65 17.95 -12.29
CA GLY A 66 15.96 19.16 -12.75
C GLY A 66 14.55 19.34 -12.22
N SER A 67 13.73 20.08 -12.97
CA SER A 67 12.36 20.38 -12.59
C SER A 67 11.50 19.12 -12.57
N TRP A 68 10.75 18.94 -11.50
CA TRP A 68 9.85 17.80 -11.33
C TRP A 68 8.46 18.22 -10.89
N GLN A 69 7.49 17.33 -11.15
CA GLN A 69 6.12 17.44 -10.69
C GLN A 69 5.68 16.10 -10.11
N MET A 70 4.96 16.15 -8.98
CA MET A 70 4.28 15.02 -8.37
C MET A 70 2.77 15.26 -8.38
N ASN A 71 2.00 14.25 -8.78
CA ASN A 71 0.55 14.26 -8.70
C ASN A 71 0.11 13.27 -7.62
N VAL A 72 -0.60 13.77 -6.61
CA VAL A 72 -0.95 13.04 -5.41
C VAL A 72 -2.45 12.85 -5.33
N LYS A 73 -2.89 11.64 -5.04
CA LYS A 73 -4.23 11.36 -4.49
C LYS A 73 -4.07 10.88 -3.06
N GLY A 74 -4.36 11.77 -2.12
CA GLY A 74 -4.29 11.56 -0.68
C GLY A 74 -5.58 11.05 -0.07
N ASN A 75 -5.47 10.61 1.18
CA ASN A 75 -6.58 10.11 2.00
C ASN A 75 -7.20 11.21 2.88
N ASN A 76 -7.28 12.45 2.40
CA ASN A 76 -7.81 13.54 3.22
C ASN A 76 -9.34 13.41 3.38
N SER A 77 -9.84 13.72 4.57
CA SER A 77 -11.28 13.75 4.82
C SER A 77 -11.97 14.77 3.93
N ASP A 78 -11.34 15.93 3.71
CA ASP A 78 -11.83 16.95 2.78
C ASP A 78 -11.54 16.55 1.32
N PRO A 79 -12.58 16.36 0.49
CA PRO A 79 -12.42 15.95 -0.91
C PRO A 79 -11.65 16.95 -1.77
N ASN A 80 -11.68 18.24 -1.44
CA ASN A 80 -10.99 19.27 -2.21
C ASN A 80 -9.46 19.18 -2.07
N PHE A 81 -8.98 18.58 -0.98
CA PHE A 81 -7.55 18.39 -0.71
C PHE A 81 -7.07 16.95 -0.95
N ARG A 82 -7.92 16.08 -1.50
CA ARG A 82 -7.51 14.71 -1.86
C ARG A 82 -6.56 14.72 -3.04
N ASN A 83 -6.88 15.49 -4.07
CA ASN A 83 -6.09 15.48 -5.31
C ASN A 83 -5.35 16.80 -5.44
N TYR A 84 -4.02 16.75 -5.48
CA TYR A 84 -3.22 17.95 -5.67
C TYR A 84 -1.93 17.64 -6.43
N SER A 85 -1.31 18.69 -6.98
CA SER A 85 -0.03 18.63 -7.64
C SER A 85 0.97 19.50 -6.91
N ARG A 86 2.20 19.00 -6.77
CA ARG A 86 3.33 19.76 -6.22
C ARG A 86 4.49 19.73 -7.20
N LYS A 87 5.20 20.84 -7.30
CA LYS A 87 6.37 20.99 -8.16
C LYS A 87 7.60 21.28 -7.32
N GLY A 88 8.76 20.97 -7.87
CA GLY A 88 10.05 21.32 -7.31
C GLY A 88 11.14 21.22 -8.35
N ASN A 89 12.38 21.37 -7.91
CA ASN A 89 13.57 21.30 -8.75
C ASN A 89 14.72 20.66 -7.98
N GLY A 90 15.46 19.80 -8.65
CA GLY A 90 16.56 19.06 -8.05
C GLY A 90 16.10 18.04 -7.00
N ASP A 91 17.06 17.52 -6.27
CA ASP A 91 16.83 16.64 -5.13
C ASP A 91 16.05 17.34 -4.02
N PHE A 92 15.10 16.63 -3.40
CA PHE A 92 14.26 17.18 -2.35
C PHE A 92 13.97 16.16 -1.25
N GLN A 93 14.26 16.54 -0.01
CA GLN A 93 13.91 15.77 1.19
C GLN A 93 12.71 16.41 1.89
N PHE A 94 11.66 15.64 2.13
CA PHE A 94 10.50 16.10 2.89
C PHE A 94 10.76 15.98 4.40
N MET A 95 10.60 17.10 5.12
CA MET A 95 10.62 17.08 6.59
C MET A 95 9.39 16.36 7.17
N ILE A 96 8.24 16.53 6.51
CA ILE A 96 7.00 15.82 6.83
C ILE A 96 6.69 14.93 5.63
N PRO A 97 6.68 13.59 5.78
CA PRO A 97 6.41 12.70 4.66
C PRO A 97 5.05 12.96 4.02
N ILE A 98 5.00 12.88 2.69
CA ILE A 98 3.76 13.06 1.96
C ILE A 98 2.96 11.77 1.99
N CYS A 99 1.78 11.81 2.62
CA CYS A 99 0.85 10.69 2.69
C CYS A 99 -0.07 10.63 1.46
N ALA A 100 -0.11 9.48 0.78
CA ALA A 100 -0.87 9.29 -0.45
C ALA A 100 -1.40 7.85 -0.62
N ASN A 101 -2.57 7.70 -1.22
CA ASN A 101 -3.06 6.41 -1.75
C ASN A 101 -2.49 6.15 -3.14
N GLU A 102 -2.43 7.20 -3.97
CA GLU A 102 -1.87 7.13 -5.30
C GLU A 102 -0.88 8.27 -5.53
N ILE A 103 0.24 7.95 -6.17
CA ILE A 103 1.20 8.97 -6.58
C ILE A 103 1.85 8.61 -7.92
N SER A 104 2.04 9.64 -8.73
CA SER A 104 2.82 9.59 -9.96
C SER A 104 3.74 10.80 -10.06
N PHE A 105 4.83 10.65 -10.80
CA PHE A 105 5.85 11.67 -10.95
C PHE A 105 6.14 11.97 -12.42
N THR A 106 6.73 13.13 -12.66
CA THR A 106 7.28 13.55 -13.95
C THR A 106 8.56 14.32 -13.68
N GLY A 107 9.63 14.02 -14.42
CA GLY A 107 10.95 14.63 -14.20
C GLY A 107 11.68 14.13 -12.94
N VAL A 108 11.23 13.02 -12.34
CA VAL A 108 11.89 12.38 -11.19
C VAL A 108 12.69 11.17 -11.69
N ILE A 109 13.92 10.99 -11.18
CA ILE A 109 14.74 9.82 -11.52
C ILE A 109 14.35 8.66 -10.61
N GLU A 110 14.30 8.93 -9.31
CA GLU A 110 13.84 7.99 -8.29
C GLU A 110 13.25 8.75 -7.10
N PHE A 111 12.46 8.04 -6.33
CA PHE A 111 11.88 8.55 -5.10
C PHE A 111 11.89 7.46 -4.04
N SER A 112 11.94 7.91 -2.78
CA SER A 112 12.00 7.03 -1.62
C SER A 112 10.87 7.31 -0.64
N GLY A 113 10.51 6.28 0.11
CA GLY A 113 9.44 6.35 1.08
C GLY A 113 9.23 5.05 1.81
N PHE A 114 8.11 4.94 2.48
CA PHE A 114 7.63 3.71 3.09
C PHE A 114 6.12 3.57 2.94
N TRP A 115 5.57 2.40 3.23
CA TRP A 115 4.13 2.18 3.19
C TRP A 115 3.60 1.46 4.43
N ILE A 116 2.32 1.68 4.71
CA ILE A 116 1.55 0.96 5.75
C ILE A 116 0.32 0.31 5.10
N ASN A 117 -0.26 -0.69 5.76
CA ASN A 117 -1.51 -1.28 5.28
C ASN A 117 -2.68 -0.29 5.43
N SER A 118 -3.43 -0.06 4.36
CA SER A 118 -4.58 0.86 4.31
C SER A 118 -5.75 0.39 5.19
N SER A 119 -5.83 -0.90 5.49
CA SER A 119 -6.84 -1.50 6.39
C SER A 119 -6.70 -1.06 7.86
N LEU A 120 -5.53 -0.54 8.25
CA LEU A 120 -5.27 -0.04 9.60
C LEU A 120 -5.67 1.42 9.79
N SER A 121 -6.09 2.14 8.74
CA SER A 121 -6.48 3.56 8.81
C SER A 121 -7.99 3.81 8.72
N SER A 122 -8.83 2.80 8.98
CA SER A 122 -10.28 3.02 9.15
C SER A 122 -10.60 3.34 10.62
N HIS A 123 -10.74 4.62 10.91
CA HIS A 123 -11.48 5.11 12.08
C HIS A 123 -12.94 5.34 11.68
#